data_AF-A0A8H6FTG7-F1
#
_entry.id   AF-A0A8H6FTG7-F1
#
_cell.length_a   1.000
_cell.length_b   1.000
_cell.length_c   1.000
_cell.angle_alpha   90.00
_cell.angle_beta   90.00
_cell.angle_gamma   90.00
#
_symmetry.space_group_name_H-M   'P 1'
#
loop_
_entity.id
_entity.type
_entity.pdbx_description
1 polymer ?
#
loop_
_entity_poly.entity_id
_entity_poly.type
_entity_poly.pdbx_seq_one_letter_code
_entity_poly.pdbx_strand_id
1 'polypeptide(L)' 'MNLGNGKKEEELALEQYGVNLTSKARGGKLDPVIGRDSHIQRLIQILSRRTKNNPVLILFIDEMHSLLGLVKAK' A
#
# COMPACT_ATOMS: atom_id res chain seq x y z
N MET A 1 -5.26 -33.55 20.08
CA MET A 1 -5.29 -32.54 19.01
C MET A 1 -4.09 -31.62 19.22
N ASN A 2 -3.07 -31.68 18.35
CA ASN A 2 -1.88 -30.82 18.46
C ASN A 2 -1.95 -29.77 17.34
N LEU A 3 -2.50 -28.60 17.65
CA LEU A 3 -2.47 -27.42 16.77
C LEU A 3 -1.40 -26.47 17.32
N GLY A 4 -0.18 -26.53 16.78
CA GLY A 4 0.89 -25.66 17.30
C GLY A 4 2.12 -25.43 16.41
N ASN A 5 2.33 -26.21 15.33
CA ASN A 5 3.60 -26.14 14.60
C ASN A 5 3.59 -25.22 13.37
N GLY A 6 2.43 -24.98 12.74
CA GLY A 6 2.37 -24.23 11.47
C GLY A 6 2.63 -22.72 11.58
N LYS A 7 2.29 -22.09 12.72
CA LYS A 7 2.47 -20.64 12.90
C LYS A 7 3.95 -20.21 12.98
N LYS A 8 4.82 -21.06 13.52
CA LYS A 8 6.25 -20.74 13.66
C LYS A 8 6.97 -20.73 12.31
N GLU A 9 6.63 -21.65 11.40
CA GLU A 9 7.25 -21.70 10.07
C GLU A 9 6.82 -20.52 9.18
N GLU A 10 5.54 -20.12 9.22
CA GLU A 10 5.06 -18.94 8.49
C GLU A 10 5.68 -17.64 9.01
N GLU A 11 5.82 -17.50 10.33
CA GLU A 11 6.48 -16.36 10.96
C GLU A 11 7.96 -16.28 10.57
N LEU A 12 8.67 -17.42 10.57
CA LEU A 12 10.05 -17.51 10.09
C LEU A 12 10.19 -17.12 8.61
N ALA A 13 9.25 -17.54 7.75
CA ALA A 13 9.27 -17.19 6.33
C ALA A 13 9.04 -15.68 6.10
N LEU A 14 8.11 -15.07 6.84
CA LEU A 14 7.86 -13.63 6.76
C LEU A 14 9.04 -12.80 7.27
N GLU A 15 9.75 -13.26 8.30
CA GLU A 15 10.97 -12.62 8.78
C GLU A 15 12.15 -12.80 7.81
N GLN A 16 12.24 -13.97 7.16
CA GLN A 16 13.33 -14.28 6.24
C GLN A 16 13.20 -13.57 4.89
N TYR A 17 11.98 -13.46 4.35
CA TYR A 17 11.74 -12.95 2.99
C TYR A 17 10.96 -11.63 2.96
N GLY A 18 10.31 -11.25 4.06
CA GLY A 18 9.47 -10.06 4.15
C GLY A 18 10.11 -8.93 4.95
N VAL A 19 9.54 -7.73 4.81
CA VAL A 19 9.89 -6.57 5.63
C VAL A 19 8.62 -5.98 6.22
N ASN A 20 8.53 -5.93 7.55
CA ASN A 20 7.37 -5.35 8.23
C ASN A 20 7.42 -3.81 8.22
N LEU A 21 6.75 -3.20 7.24
CA LEU A 21 6.67 -1.75 7.10
C LEU A 21 5.89 -1.07 8.24
N THR A 22 4.87 -1.72 8.81
CA THR A 22 4.10 -1.19 9.94
C THR A 22 4.96 -1.02 11.19
N SER A 23 5.82 -2.01 11.49
CA SER A 23 6.77 -1.93 12.59
C SER A 23 7.83 -0.85 12.36
N LYS A 24 8.32 -0.69 11.12
CA LYS A 24 9.25 0.39 10.76
C LYS A 24 8.61 1.78 10.91
N ALA A 25 7.34 1.93 10.51
CA ALA A 25 6.59 3.19 10.66
C ALA A 25 6.43 3.56 12.14
N ARG A 26 6.01 2.60 12.98
CA ARG A 26 5.89 2.81 14.44
C ARG A 26 7.23 3.17 15.09
N GLY A 27 8.33 2.61 14.58
CA GLY A 27 9.68 2.93 15.03
C GLY A 27 10.26 4.23 14.48
N GLY A 28 9.49 5.02 13.71
CA GLY A 28 9.96 6.29 13.12
C GLY A 28 11.04 6.13 12.06
N LYS A 29 11.21 4.93 11.49
CA LYS A 29 12.24 4.62 10.48
C LYS A 29 11.78 4.85 9.03
N LEU A 30 10.57 5.37 8.85
CA LEU A 30 10.00 5.72 7.55
C LEU A 30 9.86 7.24 7.46
N ASP A 31 10.38 7.81 6.38
CA ASP A 31 10.22 9.24 6.10
C ASP A 31 8.75 9.58 5.81
N PRO A 32 8.28 10.78 6.22
CA PRO A 32 6.94 11.22 5.91
C PRO A 32 6.75 11.36 4.39
N VAL A 33 5.65 10.81 3.88
CA VAL A 33 5.32 10.89 2.45
C VAL A 33 4.64 12.23 2.16
N ILE A 34 5.21 13.02 1.25
CA ILE A 34 4.71 14.35 0.88
C ILE A 34 3.94 14.26 -0.45
N GLY A 35 2.76 14.89 -0.53
CA GLY A 35 2.01 15.08 -1.77
C GLY A 35 1.33 13.83 -2.33
N ARG A 36 1.02 12.84 -1.49
CA ARG A 36 0.38 11.56 -1.91
C ARG A 36 -0.97 11.31 -1.25
N ASP A 37 -1.60 12.33 -0.67
CA ASP A 37 -2.86 12.19 0.07
C ASP A 37 -3.99 11.57 -0.75
N SER A 38 -4.18 12.02 -1.99
CA SER A 38 -5.22 11.49 -2.89
C SER A 38 -5.00 10.00 -3.23
N HIS A 39 -3.75 9.60 -3.43
CA HIS A 39 -3.40 8.22 -3.75
C HIS A 39 -3.55 7.33 -2.52
N ILE A 40 -3.12 7.79 -1.35
CA ILE A 40 -3.28 7.10 -0.07
C ILE A 40 -4.78 6.89 0.21
N GLN A 41 -5.61 7.93 0.06
CA GLN A 41 -7.06 7.81 0.24
C GLN A 41 -7.68 6.80 -0.74
N ARG A 42 -7.29 6.84 -2.02
CA ARG A 42 -7.78 5.87 -3.02
C ARG A 42 -7.36 4.44 -2.69
N LEU A 43 -6.12 4.23 -2.23
CA LEU A 43 -5.65 2.91 -1.79
C LEU A 43 -6.49 2.37 -0.63
N ILE A 44 -6.74 3.19 0.38
CA ILE A 44 -7.58 2.82 1.54
C ILE A 44 -8.99 2.42 1.04
N GLN A 45 -9.59 3.23 0.17
CA GLN A 45 -10.91 2.92 -0.40
C GLN A 45 -10.93 1.59 -1.18
N ILE A 46 -9.89 1.28 -1.96
CA ILE A 46 -9.79 0.02 -2.71
C ILE A 46 -9.68 -1.16 -1.74
N LEU A 47 -8.80 -1.06 -0.74
CA LEU A 47 -8.58 -2.10 0.27
C LEU A 47 -9.87 -2.42 1.06
N SER A 48 -10.74 -1.43 1.28
CA SER A 48 -12.02 -1.62 1.98
C SER A 48 -13.14 -2.24 1.15
N ARG A 49 -12.93 -2.58 -0.13
CA ARG A 49 -13.97 -3.18 -1.00
C ARG A 49 -14.20 -4.65 -0.67
N ARG A 50 -15.40 -5.16 -0.99
CA ARG A 50 -15.71 -6.59 -0.92
C ARG A 50 -15.10 -7.41 -2.07
N THR A 51 -14.86 -6.79 -3.22
CA THR A 51 -14.30 -7.43 -4.41
C THR A 51 -13.25 -6.54 -5.04
N LYS A 52 -12.23 -7.14 -5.70
CA LYS A 52 -11.08 -6.43 -6.29
C LYS A 52 -10.41 -5.47 -5.28
N ASN A 53 -10.15 -5.97 -4.08
CA ASN A 53 -9.59 -5.21 -2.95
C ASN A 53 -8.06 -5.22 -2.89
N ASN A 54 -7.39 -5.84 -3.86
CA ASN A 54 -5.93 -5.82 -3.97
C ASN A 54 -5.51 -4.70 -4.92
N PRO A 55 -5.13 -3.51 -4.41
CA PRO A 55 -4.71 -2.42 -5.27
C PRO A 55 -3.40 -2.77 -5.98
N VAL A 56 -3.33 -2.48 -7.27
CA VAL A 56 -2.09 -2.52 -8.05
C VAL A 56 -1.66 -1.08 -8.29
N LEU A 57 -0.51 -0.70 -7.74
CA LEU A 57 0.09 0.60 -7.96
C LEU A 57 0.80 0.60 -9.31
N ILE A 58 0.23 1.29 -10.29
CA ILE A 58 0.86 1.53 -11.58
C ILE A 58 1.34 2.97 -11.60
N LEU A 59 2.66 3.15 -11.67
CA LEU A 59 3.28 4.47 -11.77
C LEU A 59 3.22 4.93 -13.23
N PHE A 60 2.09 5.47 -13.66
CA PHE A 60 2.02 6.32 -14.85
C PHE A 60 1.52 7.69 -14.45
N ILE A 61 2.46 8.58 -14.13
CA ILE A 61 2.40 10.03 -14.35
C ILE A 61 1.03 10.69 -14.09
N ASP A 62 0.47 10.54 -12.88
CA ASP A 62 -0.69 11.36 -12.46
C ASP A 62 -0.41 12.89 -12.59
N GLU A 63 0.87 13.28 -12.75
CA GLU A 63 1.32 14.63 -13.08
C GLU A 63 1.07 15.08 -14.52
N MET A 64 0.88 14.21 -15.53
CA MET A 64 0.64 14.66 -16.92
C MET A 64 -0.75 15.28 -17.10
N HIS A 65 -1.74 14.89 -16.30
CA HIS A 65 -3.10 15.44 -16.41
C HIS A 65 -3.22 16.87 -15.88
N SER A 66 -2.38 17.27 -14.91
CA SER A 66 -2.34 18.68 -14.48
C SER A 66 -1.53 19.56 -15.42
N LEU A 67 -0.50 19.01 -16.08
CA LEU A 67 0.34 19.77 -17.01
C LEU A 67 -0.33 20.00 -18.38
N LEU A 68 -1.19 19.08 -18.83
CA LEU A 68 -1.82 19.17 -20.15
C LEU A 68 -3.11 20.00 -20.19
N GLY A 69 -3.67 20.47 -19.06
CA GLY A 69 -4.67 21.56 -19.02
C GLY A 69 -5.90 21.45 -19.95
N LEU A 70 -6.16 20.30 -20.57
CA LEU A 70 -7.07 20.15 -21.71
C LEU A 70 -8.28 19.28 -21.37
N VAL A 71 -8.84 19.35 -20.17
CA VAL A 71 -10.26 18.98 -19.96
C VAL A 71 -10.88 19.88 -18.88
N LYS A 72 -11.01 21.17 -19.18
CA LYS A 72 -12.20 21.93 -18.76
C LYS A 72 -12.84 22.49 -20.03
N ALA A 73 -13.59 21.64 -20.71
CA ALA A 73 -14.54 22.06 -21.73
C ALA A 73 -15.92 21.55 -21.31
N LYS A 74 -16.69 22.50 -20.76
CA LYS A 74 -18.15 22.56 -20.61
C LYS A 74 -18.89 21.39 -19.95
#